data_AF-A0A9D9WNU3-F1
#
_entry.id   AF-A0A9D9WNU3-F1
#
_cell.length_a   1.000
_cell.length_b   1.000
_cell.length_c   1.000
_cell.angle_alpha   90.00
_cell.angle_beta   90.00
_cell.angle_gamma   90.00
#
_symmetry.space_group_name_H-M   'P 1'
#
loop_
_entity.id
_entity.type
_entity.pdbx_description
1 polymer ?
#
loop_
_entity_poly.entity_id
_entity_poly.type
_entity_poly.pdbx_seq_one_letter_code
_entity_poly.pdbx_strand_id
1 'polypeptide(L)'
;MLQDDIHSIYLKLKLYYYRRIFRKMDAKEDDSLTALETFCAEAIYGLGLPTLTEFAEFINVSQPNAAYKIANLEKKGFVRKIRSD
;
A
#
# COMPACT_ATOMS: atom_id res chain seq x y z
N MET A 1 15.58 -4.25 -27.18
CA MET A 1 14.72 -3.24 -27.83
C MET A 1 13.32 -3.18 -27.19
N LEU A 2 12.43 -4.17 -27.25
CA LEU A 2 11.16 -4.08 -26.48
C LEU A 2 11.35 -4.22 -24.95
N GLN A 3 12.22 -5.14 -24.52
CA GLN A 3 12.49 -5.36 -23.10
C GLN A 3 13.08 -4.11 -22.41
N ASP A 4 13.96 -3.40 -23.11
CA ASP A 4 14.58 -2.17 -22.60
C ASP A 4 13.55 -1.04 -22.50
N ASP A 5 12.65 -0.94 -23.47
CA ASP A 5 11.57 0.04 -23.47
C ASP A 5 10.56 -0.22 -22.34
N ILE A 6 10.16 -1.48 -22.14
CA ILE A 6 9.29 -1.87 -21.01
C ILE A 6 9.98 -1.59 -19.67
N HIS A 7 11.28 -1.91 -19.56
CA HIS A 7 12.04 -1.62 -18.35
C HIS A 7 12.12 -0.11 -18.06
N SER A 8 12.34 0.71 -19.09
CA SER A 8 12.36 2.17 -18.98
C SER A 8 11.01 2.73 -18.52
N ILE A 9 9.91 2.24 -19.07
CA ILE A 9 8.56 2.63 -18.65
C ILE A 9 8.30 2.22 -17.20
N TYR A 10 8.63 0.98 -16.83
CA TYR A 10 8.50 0.49 -15.46
C TYR A 10 9.26 1.38 -14.46
N LEU A 11 10.51 1.73 -14.76
CA LEU A 11 11.32 2.61 -13.91
C LEU A 11 10.69 4.01 -13.78
N LYS A 12 10.22 4.59 -14.89
CA LYS A 12 9.56 5.91 -14.86
C LYS A 12 8.29 5.89 -14.01
N LEU A 13 7.47 4.85 -14.13
CA LEU A 13 6.26 4.68 -13.32
C LEU A 13 6.59 4.54 -11.83
N LYS A 14 7.61 3.74 -11.50
CA LYS A 14 8.08 3.54 -10.12
C LYS A 14 8.57 4.85 -9.48
N LEU A 15 9.37 5.63 -10.21
CA LEU A 15 9.85 6.93 -9.74
C LEU A 15 8.73 7.97 -9.62
N TYR A 16 7.78 7.98 -10.56
CA TYR A 16 6.60 8.84 -10.47
C TYR A 16 5.77 8.53 -9.22
N TYR A 17 5.58 7.24 -8.92
CA TYR A 17 4.88 6.80 -7.73
C TYR A 17 5.62 7.22 -6.44
N TYR A 18 6.93 7.03 -6.36
CA TYR A 18 7.72 7.50 -5.21
C TYR A 18 7.61 9.01 -4.99
N ARG A 19 7.71 9.80 -6.06
CA ARG A 19 7.50 11.25 -5.99
C ARG A 19 6.12 11.61 -5.42
N ARG A 20 5.09 10.84 -5.75
CA ARG A 20 3.72 11.04 -5.24
C ARG A 20 3.61 10.70 -3.76
N ILE A 21 4.26 9.63 -3.29
CA ILE A 21 4.32 9.31 -1.84
C ILE A 21 4.99 10.45 -1.07
N PHE A 22 6.17 10.90 -1.51
CA PHE A 22 6.89 11.99 -0.83
C PHE A 22 6.07 13.27 -0.72
N ARG A 23 5.39 13.68 -1.80
CA ARG A 23 4.53 14.87 -1.79
C ARG A 23 3.35 14.79 -0.83
N LYS A 24 2.78 13.60 -0.63
CA LYS A 24 1.64 13.41 0.27
C LYS A 24 2.03 13.41 1.75
N MET A 25 3.29 13.10 2.07
CA MET A 25 3.78 13.13 3.45
C MET A 25 4.08 14.54 3.96
N ASP A 26 4.37 15.50 3.08
CA ASP A 26 4.64 16.89 3.46
C ASP A 26 3.37 17.67 3.85
N ALA A 27 2.19 17.17 3.49
CA ALA A 27 0.91 17.73 3.91
C ALA A 27 0.66 17.35 5.37
N LYS A 28 0.90 18.30 6.29
CA LYS A 28 0.69 18.19 7.74
C LYS A 28 -0.80 18.12 8.12
N GLU A 29 -1.53 17.18 7.54
CA GLU A 29 -2.89 16.83 7.92
C GLU A 29 -2.82 15.57 8.79
N ASP A 30 -3.55 15.56 9.91
CA ASP A 30 -3.59 14.43 10.86
C ASP A 30 -4.05 13.11 10.20
N ASP A 31 -4.72 13.20 9.05
CA ASP A 31 -5.21 12.07 8.26
C ASP A 31 -4.22 11.58 7.18
N SER A 32 -3.03 12.19 7.08
CA SER A 32 -2.01 11.78 6.11
C SER A 32 -1.48 10.37 6.41
N LEU A 33 -1.24 9.60 5.34
CA LEU A 33 -0.58 8.30 5.44
C LEU A 33 0.93 8.48 5.52
N THR A 34 1.57 7.73 6.40
CA THR A 34 3.02 7.50 6.34
C THR A 34 3.38 6.76 5.04
N ALA A 35 4.67 6.77 4.67
CA ALA A 35 5.15 5.98 3.52
C ALA A 35 4.73 4.51 3.64
N LEU A 36 4.94 3.91 4.81
CA LEU A 36 4.63 2.50 5.04
C LEU A 36 3.13 2.22 4.95
N GLU A 37 2.29 3.09 5.50
CA GLU A 37 0.82 2.98 5.36
C GLU A 37 0.39 3.10 3.89
N THR A 38 1.01 4.01 3.12
CA THR A 38 0.72 4.14 1.69
C THR A 38 1.06 2.86 0.93
N PHE A 39 2.23 2.26 1.20
CA PHE A 39 2.59 0.97 0.62
C PHE A 39 1.65 -0.16 1.05
N CYS A 40 1.17 -0.16 2.29
CA CYS A 40 0.20 -1.15 2.76
C CYS A 40 -1.14 -1.01 2.04
N ALA A 41 -1.66 0.21 1.87
CA ALA A 41 -2.91 0.47 1.16
C ALA A 41 -2.81 0.06 -0.32
N GLU A 42 -1.68 0.35 -0.97
CA GLU A 42 -1.44 0.00 -2.37
C GLU A 42 -1.21 -1.50 -2.55
N ALA A 43 -0.59 -2.18 -1.58
CA ALA A 43 -0.52 -3.63 -1.56
C ALA A 43 -1.91 -4.28 -1.47
N ILE A 44 -2.78 -3.78 -0.57
CA ILE A 44 -4.16 -4.26 -0.46
C ILE A 44 -4.91 -4.05 -1.78
N TYR A 45 -4.79 -2.87 -2.40
CA TYR A 45 -5.40 -2.58 -3.69
C TYR A 45 -4.85 -3.49 -4.81
N GLY A 46 -3.54 -3.67 -4.88
CA GLY A 46 -2.88 -4.51 -5.90
C GLY A 46 -3.21 -6.00 -5.76
N LEU A 47 -3.49 -6.46 -4.55
CA LEU A 47 -4.01 -7.81 -4.27
C LEU A 47 -5.53 -7.92 -4.49
N GLY A 48 -6.24 -6.81 -4.73
CA GLY A 48 -7.68 -6.75 -4.99
C GLY A 48 -8.52 -6.73 -3.72
N LEU A 49 -8.78 -7.89 -3.13
CA LEU A 49 -9.55 -8.05 -1.89
C LEU A 49 -8.90 -9.15 -1.01
N PRO A 50 -7.63 -8.98 -0.60
CA PRO A 50 -6.93 -10.00 0.13
C PRO A 50 -7.56 -10.24 1.51
N THR A 51 -7.50 -11.48 1.96
CA THR A 51 -7.67 -11.82 3.37
C THR A 51 -6.53 -11.23 4.21
N LEU A 52 -6.74 -11.16 5.54
CA LEU A 52 -5.68 -10.74 6.47
C LEU A 52 -4.43 -11.61 6.33
N THR A 53 -4.61 -12.91 6.06
CA THR A 53 -3.51 -13.88 5.91
C THR A 53 -2.71 -13.61 4.65
N GLU A 54 -3.37 -13.46 3.49
CA GLU A 54 -2.68 -13.15 2.22
C GLU A 54 -1.93 -11.83 2.29
N PHE A 55 -2.52 -10.81 2.92
CA PHE A 55 -1.84 -9.55 3.13
C PHE A 55 -0.61 -9.70 4.05
N ALA A 56 -0.74 -10.44 5.15
CA ALA A 56 0.36 -10.68 6.09
C ALA A 56 1.52 -11.43 5.44
N GLU A 57 1.22 -12.45 4.63
CA GLU A 57 2.19 -13.20 3.83
C GLU A 57 2.88 -12.30 2.81
N PHE A 58 2.11 -11.47 2.08
CA PHE A 58 2.64 -10.58 1.06
C PHE A 58 3.65 -9.57 1.62
N ILE A 59 3.35 -8.94 2.76
CA ILE A 59 4.28 -7.99 3.40
C ILE A 59 5.29 -8.66 4.33
N ASN A 60 5.29 -10.00 4.40
CA ASN A 60 6.17 -10.84 5.21
C ASN A 60 6.23 -10.45 6.70
N VAL A 61 5.05 -10.37 7.34
CA VAL A 61 4.92 -10.13 8.79
C VAL A 61 3.92 -11.08 9.43
N SER A 62 3.90 -11.16 10.75
CA SER A 62 2.90 -11.94 11.48
C SER A 62 1.49 -11.36 11.31
N GLN A 63 0.46 -12.22 11.37
CA GLN A 63 -0.95 -11.79 11.28
C GLN A 63 -1.33 -10.70 12.30
N PRO A 64 -0.86 -10.72 13.58
CA PRO A 64 -1.12 -9.62 14.52
C PRO A 64 -0.53 -8.27 14.06
N ASN A 65 0.68 -8.28 13.50
CA ASN A 65 1.31 -7.06 12.98
C ASN A 65 0.59 -6.54 11.73
N ALA A 66 0.16 -7.45 10.86
CA ALA A 66 -0.65 -7.10 9.70
C ALA A 66 -2.01 -6.50 10.13
N ALA A 67 -2.67 -7.11 11.12
CA ALA A 67 -3.94 -6.64 11.65
C ALA A 67 -3.83 -5.23 12.23
N TYR A 68 -2.74 -4.95 12.96
CA TYR A 68 -2.43 -3.61 13.46
C TYR A 68 -2.27 -2.58 12.33
N LYS A 69 -1.54 -2.93 11.27
CA LYS A 69 -1.37 -2.05 10.10
C LYS A 69 -2.70 -1.76 9.40
N ILE A 70 -3.54 -2.78 9.20
CA ILE A 70 -4.87 -2.59 8.60
C ILE A 70 -5.75 -1.73 9.52
N ALA A 71 -5.71 -1.94 10.84
CA ALA A 71 -6.49 -1.15 11.78
C ALA A 71 -6.14 0.35 11.74
N ASN A 72 -4.87 0.70 11.54
CA ASN A 72 -4.47 2.10 11.37
C ASN A 72 -5.01 2.71 10.07
N LEU A 73 -4.96 1.96 8.97
CA LEU A 73 -5.54 2.39 7.68
C LEU A 73 -7.06 2.53 7.75
N GLU A 74 -7.72 1.62 8.47
CA GLU A 74 -9.16 1.62 8.71
C GLU A 74 -9.58 2.83 9.54
N LYS A 75 -8.83 3.14 10.61
CA LYS A 75 -9.04 4.34 11.45
C LYS A 75 -8.94 5.63 10.63
N LYS A 76 -8.04 5.67 9.64
CA LYS A 76 -7.86 6.80 8.73
C LYS A 76 -8.82 6.78 7.52
N GLY A 77 -9.71 5.79 7.41
CA GLY A 77 -10.72 5.71 6.34
C GLY A 77 -10.21 5.24 4.97
N PHE A 78 -8.99 4.68 4.89
CA PHE A 78 -8.40 4.25 3.61
C PHE A 78 -8.73 2.81 3.22
N VAL A 79 -9.10 1.96 4.19
CA VAL A 79 -9.50 0.57 3.95
C VAL A 79 -10.70 0.21 4.81
N ARG A 80 -11.42 -0.83 4.40
CA ARG A 80 -12.51 -1.43 5.17
C ARG A 80 -12.32 -2.93 5.26
N LYS A 81 -12.59 -3.52 6.43
CA LYS A 81 -12.67 -4.97 6.57
C LYS A 81 -14.08 -5.43 6.21
N ILE A 82 -14.15 -6.51 5.45
CA ILE A 82 -15.41 -7.17 5.09
C ILE A 82 -15.29 -8.60 5.61
N ARG A 83 -16.32 -9.08 6.28
CA ARG A 83 -16.39 -10.48 6.70
C ARG A 83 -16.61 -11.33 5.45
N SER A 84 -15.80 -12.35 5.24
CA SER A 84 -16.07 -13.34 4.20
C SER A 84 -17.40 -14.02 4.49
N ASP A 85 -18.15 -14.32 3.43
CA ASP A 85 -19.38 -15.10 3.51
C ASP A 85 -19.13 -16.51 4.05
#